data_AF-A4U9Z4-F1
#
_entry.id   AF-A4U9Z4-F1
#
_cell.length_a   1.000
_cell.length_b   1.000
_cell.length_c   1.000
_cell.angle_alpha   90.00
_cell.angle_beta   90.00
_cell.angle_gamma   90.00
#
_symmetry.space_group_name_H-M   'P 1'
#
loop_
_entity.id
_entity.type
_entity.pdbx_description
1 polymer ?
#
loop_
_entity_poly.entity_id
_entity_poly.type
_entity_poly.pdbx_seq_one_letter_code
_entity_poly.pdbx_strand_id
1 'polypeptide(L)'
;MALISLTERSIFFRIYAGLLLVCLAVAFFAYLLVDTINQERIQSYREKASTGAFYLISQGVAHQQEPSRRQYWLSDASRLFGEGFSVVPMNTVEFKGREIRRLNEEKTVVRYDSATKESTMYHRIAGEDNLLTVKLSQVGERQVRALTIFLLDDLSYYPTIEAKTGRLQFLSQKFSYPIQIRPIDSVGLDSSQIARIRRDEPVILYKDGDGIQNSLISFVVASEVDTSVIVIGPIDLFNWFPLNLIASVVLICLLLI
;
A
#
# COMPACT_ATOMS: atom_id res chain seq x y z
N MET A 1 -60.11 -18.65 21.88
CA MET A 1 -59.79 -18.36 20.46
C MET A 1 -59.75 -16.86 20.25
N ALA A 2 -58.59 -16.23 20.43
CA ALA A 2 -58.40 -14.80 20.20
C ALA A 2 -57.13 -14.63 19.36
N LEU A 3 -57.23 -15.01 18.08
CA LEU A 3 -56.10 -14.97 17.13
C LEU A 3 -56.26 -13.86 16.09
N ILE A 4 -57.23 -12.96 16.23
CA ILE A 4 -57.50 -11.94 15.22
C ILE A 4 -57.87 -10.61 15.90
N SER A 5 -56.90 -9.71 16.03
CA SER A 5 -57.10 -8.24 15.84
C SER A 5 -55.81 -7.42 15.98
N LEU A 6 -54.66 -7.95 15.57
CA LEU A 6 -53.49 -7.09 15.27
C LEU A 6 -53.67 -6.33 13.95
N THR A 7 -54.61 -6.76 13.10
CA THR A 7 -54.88 -6.18 11.79
C THR A 7 -55.79 -4.93 11.81
N GLU A 8 -56.56 -4.69 12.88
CA GLU A 8 -57.46 -3.53 13.00
C GLU A 8 -56.83 -2.31 13.69
N ARG A 9 -55.63 -2.45 14.27
CA ARG A 9 -54.97 -1.36 15.00
C ARG A 9 -54.11 -0.50 14.06
N SER A 10 -54.70 0.63 13.68
CA SER A 10 -54.05 1.89 13.32
C SER A 10 -53.29 1.93 11.98
N ILE A 11 -53.87 2.65 11.02
CA ILE A 11 -53.20 3.10 9.79
C ILE A 11 -51.82 3.73 10.10
N PHE A 12 -51.68 4.42 11.23
CA PHE A 12 -50.41 5.00 11.66
C PHE A 12 -49.34 3.93 11.92
N PHE A 13 -49.69 2.81 12.57
CA PHE A 13 -48.71 1.75 12.83
C PHE A 13 -48.16 1.17 11.52
N ARG A 14 -49.02 0.98 10.51
CA ARG A 14 -48.59 0.49 9.19
C ARG A 14 -47.69 1.48 8.46
N ILE A 15 -48.02 2.78 8.52
CA ILE A 15 -47.19 3.84 7.91
C ILE A 15 -45.82 3.93 8.58
N TYR A 16 -45.78 3.98 9.92
CA TYR A 16 -44.51 4.06 10.65
C TYR A 16 -43.68 2.79 10.53
N ALA A 17 -44.30 1.61 10.54
CA ALA A 17 -43.60 0.34 10.30
C ALA A 17 -43.05 0.24 8.87
N GLY A 18 -43.81 0.72 7.87
CA GLY A 18 -43.35 0.81 6.48
C GLY A 18 -42.18 1.77 6.32
N LEU A 19 -42.27 2.98 6.90
CA LEU A 19 -41.17 3.95 6.90
C LEU A 19 -39.92 3.40 7.58
N LEU A 20 -40.07 2.76 8.75
CA LEU A 20 -38.96 2.11 9.45
C LEU A 20 -38.29 1.04 8.57
N LEU A 21 -39.08 0.20 7.91
CA LEU A 21 -38.57 -0.86 7.03
C LEU A 21 -37.79 -0.27 5.85
N VAL A 22 -38.30 0.80 5.23
CA VAL A 22 -37.59 1.52 4.15
C VAL A 22 -36.27 2.08 4.66
N CYS A 23 -36.26 2.76 5.82
CA CYS A 23 -35.03 3.28 6.40
C CYS A 23 -33.99 2.17 6.68
N LEU A 24 -34.42 1.02 7.22
CA LEU A 24 -33.55 -0.13 7.46
C LEU A 24 -33.00 -0.71 6.15
N ALA A 25 -33.84 -0.83 5.12
CA ALA A 25 -33.42 -1.32 3.82
C ALA A 25 -32.36 -0.39 3.19
N VAL A 26 -32.59 0.92 3.23
CA VAL A 26 -31.65 1.93 2.72
C VAL A 26 -30.31 1.85 3.47
N ALA A 27 -30.33 1.76 4.81
CA ALA A 27 -29.11 1.63 5.61
C ALA A 27 -28.33 0.34 5.27
N PHE A 28 -29.05 -0.77 5.07
CA PHE A 28 -28.45 -2.05 4.68
C PHE A 28 -27.80 -1.97 3.28
N PHE A 29 -28.48 -1.39 2.29
CA PHE A 29 -27.90 -1.20 0.96
C PHE A 29 -26.71 -0.25 0.97
N ALA A 30 -26.78 0.85 1.72
CA ALA A 30 -25.66 1.77 1.88
C ALA A 30 -24.43 1.04 2.45
N TYR A 31 -24.63 0.23 3.49
CA TYR A 31 -23.56 -0.59 4.07
C TYR A 31 -22.94 -1.54 3.04
N LEU A 32 -23.77 -2.31 2.31
CA LEU A 32 -23.28 -3.26 1.30
C LEU A 32 -22.49 -2.57 0.18
N LEU A 33 -22.97 -1.40 -0.28
CA LEU A 33 -22.29 -0.61 -1.31
C LEU A 33 -20.92 -0.12 -0.81
N VAL A 34 -20.88 0.47 0.38
CA VAL A 34 -19.63 0.96 0.98
C VAL A 34 -18.64 -0.17 1.17
N ASP A 35 -19.06 -1.30 1.73
CA ASP A 35 -18.19 -2.45 1.96
C ASP A 35 -17.62 -2.99 0.64
N THR A 36 -18.48 -3.26 -0.35
CA THR A 36 -18.06 -3.79 -1.66
C THR A 36 -17.06 -2.87 -2.35
N ILE A 37 -17.33 -1.56 -2.39
CA ILE A 37 -16.43 -0.59 -3.01
C ILE A 37 -15.11 -0.51 -2.23
N ASN A 38 -15.17 -0.56 -0.90
CA ASN A 38 -13.96 -0.52 -0.09
C ASN A 38 -13.09 -1.76 -0.25
N GLN A 39 -13.65 -2.95 -0.49
CA GLN A 39 -12.85 -4.16 -0.77
C GLN A 39 -11.95 -3.98 -2.01
N GLU A 40 -12.49 -3.41 -3.10
CA GLU A 40 -11.70 -3.13 -4.30
C GLU A 40 -10.68 -1.99 -4.07
N ARG A 41 -11.07 -0.94 -3.33
CA ARG A 41 -10.19 0.18 -3.01
C ARG A 41 -9.01 -0.24 -2.14
N ILE A 42 -9.23 -1.03 -1.10
CA ILE A 42 -8.17 -1.49 -0.18
C ILE A 42 -7.21 -2.44 -0.89
N GLN A 43 -7.73 -3.30 -1.78
CA GLN A 43 -6.92 -4.16 -2.62
C GLN A 43 -6.00 -3.33 -3.52
N SER A 44 -6.57 -2.38 -4.26
CA SER A 44 -5.80 -1.48 -5.14
C SER A 44 -4.75 -0.68 -4.36
N TYR A 45 -5.09 -0.21 -3.16
CA TYR A 45 -4.17 0.50 -2.28
C TYR A 45 -2.98 -0.36 -1.88
N ARG A 46 -3.22 -1.59 -1.36
CA ARG A 46 -2.16 -2.53 -0.97
C ARG A 46 -1.23 -2.86 -2.13
N GLU A 47 -1.81 -3.13 -3.30
CA GLU A 47 -1.05 -3.43 -4.51
C GLU A 47 -0.18 -2.26 -4.98
N LYS A 48 -0.71 -1.03 -4.99
CA LYS A 48 0.06 0.17 -5.35
C LYS A 48 1.18 0.43 -4.36
N ALA A 49 0.88 0.42 -3.06
CA ALA A 49 1.86 0.64 -2.00
C ALA A 49 3.02 -0.37 -2.04
N SER A 50 2.73 -1.62 -2.45
CA SER A 50 3.73 -2.69 -2.54
C SER A 50 4.49 -2.68 -3.87
N THR A 51 3.98 -2.07 -4.93
CA THR A 51 4.57 -2.22 -6.28
C THR A 51 6.00 -1.68 -6.35
N GLY A 52 6.23 -0.45 -5.92
CA GLY A 52 7.57 0.14 -5.98
C GLY A 52 8.59 -0.58 -5.09
N ALA A 53 8.19 -0.94 -3.87
CA ALA A 53 9.07 -1.62 -2.92
C ALA A 53 9.53 -2.98 -3.45
N PHE A 54 8.60 -3.79 -3.96
CA PHE A 54 8.93 -5.10 -4.51
C PHE A 54 9.61 -5.05 -5.87
N TYR A 55 9.35 -3.99 -6.66
CA TYR A 55 10.14 -3.72 -7.86
C TYR A 55 11.60 -3.48 -7.51
N LEU A 56 11.88 -2.64 -6.50
CA LEU A 56 13.24 -2.37 -6.04
C LEU A 56 13.95 -3.64 -5.55
N ILE A 57 13.26 -4.44 -4.72
CA ILE A 57 13.81 -5.71 -4.21
C ILE A 57 14.03 -6.70 -5.35
N SER A 58 13.12 -6.79 -6.33
CA SER A 58 13.26 -7.70 -7.46
C SER A 58 14.42 -7.33 -8.38
N GLN A 59 14.73 -6.04 -8.55
CA GLN A 59 15.94 -5.58 -9.25
C GLN A 59 17.20 -6.01 -8.51
N GLY A 60 17.22 -5.90 -7.18
CA GLY A 60 18.34 -6.39 -6.35
C GLY A 60 18.60 -7.89 -6.55
N VAL A 61 17.54 -8.71 -6.64
CA VAL A 61 17.65 -10.15 -6.97
C VAL A 61 18.14 -10.36 -8.41
N ALA A 62 17.60 -9.60 -9.37
CA ALA A 62 17.93 -9.71 -10.79
C ALA A 62 19.41 -9.38 -11.09
N HIS A 63 20.00 -8.45 -10.32
CA HIS A 63 21.43 -8.13 -10.43
C HIS A 63 22.35 -9.29 -10.02
N GLN A 64 21.87 -10.23 -9.20
CA GLN A 64 22.65 -11.39 -8.78
C GLN A 64 22.58 -12.50 -9.84
N GLN A 65 23.59 -12.57 -10.70
CA GLN A 65 23.69 -13.59 -11.76
C GLN A 65 24.09 -14.97 -11.21
N GLU A 66 24.89 -15.01 -10.14
CA GLU A 66 25.38 -16.26 -9.55
C GLU A 66 24.35 -16.84 -8.55
N PRO A 67 23.96 -18.12 -8.64
CA PRO A 67 22.94 -18.70 -7.77
C PRO A 67 23.29 -18.63 -6.27
N SER A 68 24.56 -18.82 -5.93
CA SER A 68 25.07 -18.71 -4.56
C SER A 68 24.87 -17.29 -4.01
N ARG A 69 25.32 -16.26 -4.74
CA ARG A 69 25.16 -14.84 -4.37
C ARG A 69 23.70 -14.43 -4.28
N ARG A 70 22.87 -14.91 -5.20
CA ARG A 70 21.43 -14.67 -5.19
C ARG A 70 20.80 -15.20 -3.89
N GLN A 71 21.16 -16.41 -3.48
CA GLN A 71 20.69 -16.99 -2.22
C GLN A 71 21.18 -16.21 -0.99
N TYR A 72 22.44 -15.78 -0.98
CA TYR A 72 22.98 -14.94 0.10
C TYR A 72 22.24 -13.60 0.19
N TRP A 73 22.05 -12.93 -0.94
CA TRP A 73 21.33 -11.66 -1.01
C TRP A 73 19.88 -11.82 -0.52
N LEU A 74 19.17 -12.87 -0.95
CA LEU A 74 17.81 -13.15 -0.48
C LEU A 74 17.76 -13.43 1.03
N SER A 75 18.75 -14.14 1.57
CA SER A 75 18.84 -14.40 3.00
C SER A 75 19.07 -13.11 3.79
N ASP A 76 19.95 -12.24 3.31
CA ASP A 76 20.24 -10.95 3.94
C ASP A 76 19.04 -10.00 3.85
N ALA A 77 18.43 -9.87 2.67
CA ALA A 77 17.19 -9.12 2.47
C ALA A 77 16.08 -9.60 3.40
N SER A 78 15.95 -10.93 3.59
CA SER A 78 14.96 -11.51 4.51
C SER A 78 15.23 -11.12 5.96
N ARG A 79 16.51 -11.09 6.38
CA ARG A 79 16.89 -10.66 7.74
C ARG A 79 16.64 -9.18 7.95
N LEU A 80 16.97 -8.33 6.98
CA LEU A 80 16.72 -6.90 7.06
C LEU A 80 15.21 -6.61 7.14
N PHE A 81 14.45 -7.16 6.20
CA PHE A 81 13.00 -6.97 6.10
C PHE A 81 12.22 -7.63 7.24
N GLY A 82 12.76 -8.70 7.81
CA GLY A 82 12.19 -9.44 8.94
C GLY A 82 11.24 -10.57 8.57
N GLU A 83 11.06 -10.82 7.27
CA GLU A 83 10.23 -11.90 6.74
C GLU A 83 11.00 -12.63 5.65
N GLY A 84 10.72 -13.93 5.49
CA GLY A 84 11.42 -14.77 4.52
C GLY A 84 11.01 -14.48 3.08
N PHE A 85 11.91 -13.89 2.30
CA PHE A 85 11.75 -13.87 0.85
C PHE A 85 12.07 -15.23 0.25
N SER A 86 11.30 -15.62 -0.75
CA SER A 86 11.57 -16.80 -1.56
C SER A 86 11.33 -16.49 -3.03
N VAL A 87 11.96 -17.28 -3.89
CA VAL A 87 11.77 -17.21 -5.34
C VAL A 87 11.08 -18.49 -5.77
N VAL A 88 9.91 -18.35 -6.39
CA VAL A 88 9.10 -19.47 -6.86
C VAL A 88 8.82 -19.33 -8.36
N PRO A 89 8.79 -20.41 -9.14
CA PRO A 89 8.42 -20.32 -10.54
C PRO A 89 6.96 -19.86 -10.70
N MET A 90 6.68 -19.01 -11.69
CA MET A 90 5.36 -18.40 -11.88
C MET A 90 4.23 -19.44 -12.09
N ASN A 91 4.55 -20.60 -12.65
CA ASN A 91 3.59 -21.69 -12.89
C ASN A 91 3.20 -22.48 -11.63
N THR A 92 3.87 -22.28 -10.49
CA THR A 92 3.56 -22.97 -9.23
C THR A 92 2.40 -22.35 -8.48
N VAL A 93 2.00 -21.13 -8.86
CA VAL A 93 0.90 -20.39 -8.23
C VAL A 93 -0.18 -20.14 -9.26
N GLU A 94 -1.40 -20.56 -8.95
CA GLU A 94 -2.56 -20.28 -9.81
C GLU A 94 -2.96 -18.80 -9.68
N PHE A 95 -2.90 -18.05 -10.78
CA PHE A 95 -3.27 -16.63 -10.85
C PHE A 95 -4.50 -16.39 -11.70
N LYS A 96 -5.35 -15.45 -11.27
CA LYS A 96 -6.46 -14.93 -12.06
C LYS A 96 -5.91 -14.11 -13.24
N GLY A 97 -6.67 -13.99 -14.34
CA GLY A 97 -6.23 -13.22 -15.51
C GLY A 97 -5.82 -11.76 -15.20
N ARG A 98 -6.49 -11.11 -14.23
CA ARG A 98 -6.10 -9.77 -13.75
C ARG A 98 -4.74 -9.76 -13.04
N GLU A 99 -4.45 -10.78 -12.24
CA GLU A 99 -3.19 -10.92 -11.52
C GLU A 99 -2.04 -11.20 -12.50
N ILE A 100 -2.26 -12.08 -13.49
CA ILE A 100 -1.29 -12.34 -14.57
C ILE A 100 -0.96 -11.04 -15.31
N ARG A 101 -1.98 -10.27 -15.69
CA ARG A 101 -1.79 -8.98 -16.35
C ARG A 101 -0.96 -8.02 -15.50
N ARG A 102 -1.24 -7.91 -14.19
CA ARG A 102 -0.45 -7.09 -13.26
C ARG A 102 1.01 -7.53 -13.20
N LEU A 103 1.27 -8.83 -13.05
CA LEU A 103 2.63 -9.38 -13.02
C LEU A 103 3.40 -9.09 -14.31
N ASN A 104 2.72 -9.17 -15.46
CA ASN A 104 3.30 -8.82 -16.77
C ASN A 104 3.58 -7.32 -16.92
N GLU A 105 2.85 -6.47 -16.20
CA GLU A 105 3.08 -5.01 -16.13
C GLU A 105 4.15 -4.65 -15.07
N GLU A 106 4.89 -5.62 -14.54
CA GLU A 106 5.86 -5.46 -13.43
C GLU A 106 5.22 -4.85 -12.17
N LYS A 107 3.95 -5.19 -11.93
CA LYS A 107 3.21 -4.76 -10.74
C LYS A 107 3.07 -5.90 -9.76
N THR A 108 3.05 -5.54 -8.48
CA THR A 108 2.87 -6.52 -7.40
C THR A 108 1.41 -6.95 -7.32
N VAL A 109 1.21 -8.25 -7.09
CA VAL A 109 -0.05 -8.86 -6.69
C VAL A 109 0.00 -9.09 -5.20
N VAL A 110 -1.06 -8.71 -4.48
CA VAL A 110 -1.16 -8.88 -3.03
C VAL A 110 -2.38 -9.74 -2.72
N ARG A 111 -2.21 -10.85 -2.02
CA ARG A 111 -3.32 -11.67 -1.54
C ARG A 111 -3.40 -11.56 -0.04
N TYR A 112 -4.48 -10.96 0.46
CA TYR A 112 -4.74 -10.85 1.88
C TYR A 112 -5.64 -11.98 2.35
N ASP A 113 -5.21 -12.67 3.40
CA ASP A 113 -6.00 -13.68 4.09
C ASP A 113 -6.54 -13.08 5.40
N SER A 114 -7.87 -12.95 5.48
CA SER A 114 -8.55 -12.40 6.65
C SER A 114 -8.49 -13.30 7.89
N ALA A 115 -8.33 -14.62 7.72
CA ALA A 115 -8.29 -15.56 8.84
C ALA A 115 -6.94 -15.49 9.57
N THR A 116 -5.85 -15.46 8.82
CA THR A 116 -4.48 -15.35 9.37
C THR A 116 -4.04 -13.90 9.58
N LYS A 117 -4.74 -12.93 8.98
CA LYS A 117 -4.35 -11.51 8.91
C LYS A 117 -3.01 -11.29 8.21
N GLU A 118 -2.67 -12.18 7.28
CA GLU A 118 -1.41 -12.13 6.55
C GLU A 118 -1.66 -11.72 5.09
N SER A 119 -0.68 -11.02 4.52
CA SER A 119 -0.62 -10.70 3.10
C SER A 119 0.52 -11.48 2.47
N THR A 120 0.22 -12.17 1.37
CA THR A 120 1.24 -12.76 0.49
C THR A 120 1.42 -11.88 -0.73
N MET A 121 2.65 -11.45 -0.96
CA MET A 121 3.01 -10.58 -2.07
C MET A 121 3.69 -11.40 -3.15
N TYR A 122 3.34 -11.16 -4.40
CA TYR A 122 3.97 -11.78 -5.57
C TYR A 122 4.41 -10.68 -6.51
N HIS A 123 5.68 -10.71 -6.90
CA HIS A 123 6.24 -9.78 -7.86
C HIS A 123 7.14 -10.53 -8.85
N ARG A 124 6.95 -10.29 -10.14
CA ARG A 124 7.75 -10.95 -11.17
C ARG A 124 9.15 -10.36 -11.22
N ILE A 125 10.16 -11.23 -11.22
CA ILE A 125 11.55 -10.81 -11.40
C ILE A 125 11.73 -10.46 -12.87
N ALA A 126 12.27 -9.26 -13.14
CA ALA A 126 12.43 -8.77 -14.51
C ALA A 126 13.31 -9.73 -15.33
N GLY A 127 12.84 -10.08 -16.54
CA GLY A 127 13.55 -10.98 -17.44
C GLY A 127 13.48 -12.48 -17.08
N GLU A 128 12.74 -12.85 -16.03
CA GLU A 128 12.58 -14.26 -15.60
C GLU A 128 11.09 -14.65 -15.47
N ASP A 129 10.81 -15.95 -15.54
CA ASP A 129 9.49 -16.55 -15.21
C ASP A 129 9.41 -16.96 -13.73
N ASN A 130 10.14 -16.23 -12.89
CA ASN A 130 10.22 -16.42 -11.46
C ASN A 130 9.56 -15.26 -10.73
N LEU A 131 8.97 -15.57 -9.57
CA LEU A 131 8.30 -14.63 -8.69
C LEU A 131 9.07 -14.50 -7.39
N LEU A 132 9.37 -13.27 -7.01
CA LEU A 132 9.71 -12.92 -5.64
C LEU A 132 8.42 -12.96 -4.80
N THR A 133 8.42 -13.75 -3.74
CA THR A 133 7.30 -13.87 -2.81
C THR A 133 7.74 -13.74 -1.36
N VAL A 134 6.86 -13.14 -0.56
CA VAL A 134 6.99 -13.01 0.89
C VAL A 134 5.61 -12.98 1.51
N LYS A 135 5.52 -13.52 2.72
CA LYS A 135 4.34 -13.44 3.56
C LYS A 135 4.62 -12.49 4.70
N LEU A 136 3.72 -11.53 4.96
CA LEU A 136 3.84 -10.63 6.10
C LEU A 136 2.49 -10.34 6.75
N SER A 137 2.51 -10.23 8.07
CA SER A 137 1.33 -9.83 8.85
C SER A 137 1.06 -8.33 8.78
N GLN A 138 2.13 -7.52 8.83
CA GLN A 138 2.02 -6.06 8.87
C GLN A 138 3.28 -5.38 8.31
N VAL A 139 3.09 -4.18 7.75
CA VAL A 139 4.19 -3.29 7.36
C VAL A 139 4.43 -2.31 8.49
N GLY A 140 5.65 -2.27 9.02
CA GLY A 140 6.06 -1.36 10.08
C GLY A 140 7.42 -0.73 9.80
N GLU A 141 8.03 -0.16 10.85
CA GLU A 141 9.30 0.58 10.76
C GLU A 141 10.45 -0.29 10.23
N ARG A 142 10.47 -1.59 10.57
CA ARG A 142 11.50 -2.52 10.09
C ARG A 142 11.50 -2.63 8.57
N GLN A 143 10.33 -2.77 7.94
CA GLN A 143 10.22 -2.86 6.49
C GLN A 143 10.59 -1.55 5.80
N VAL A 144 10.24 -0.40 6.40
CA VAL A 144 10.66 0.93 5.92
C VAL A 144 12.18 1.09 5.97
N ARG A 145 12.81 0.65 7.06
CA ARG A 145 14.27 0.66 7.21
C ARG A 145 14.94 -0.26 6.19
N ALA A 146 14.44 -1.48 6.02
CA ALA A 146 14.94 -2.38 4.99
C ALA A 146 14.82 -1.78 3.59
N LEU A 147 13.68 -1.17 3.28
CA LEU A 147 13.46 -0.49 2.00
C LEU A 147 14.45 0.65 1.76
N THR A 148 14.81 1.38 2.81
CA THR A 148 15.84 2.42 2.75
C THR A 148 17.19 1.83 2.35
N ILE A 149 17.58 0.72 2.96
CA ILE A 149 18.84 0.04 2.65
C ILE A 149 18.82 -0.47 1.21
N PHE A 150 17.72 -1.08 0.75
CA PHE A 150 17.58 -1.53 -0.64
C PHE A 150 17.63 -0.36 -1.63
N LEU A 151 17.09 0.80 -1.26
CA LEU A 151 17.15 2.00 -2.10
C LEU A 151 18.59 2.51 -2.21
N LEU A 152 19.33 2.57 -1.10
CA LEU A 152 20.73 2.98 -1.11
C LEU A 152 21.60 2.00 -1.90
N ASP A 153 21.36 0.69 -1.76
CA ASP A 153 22.03 -0.35 -2.55
C ASP A 153 21.77 -0.17 -4.06
N ASP A 154 20.52 0.06 -4.47
CA ASP A 154 20.17 0.35 -5.87
C ASP A 154 20.83 1.64 -6.39
N LEU A 155 20.87 2.70 -5.57
CA LEU A 155 21.50 3.96 -5.96
C LEU A 155 23.03 3.86 -6.06
N SER A 156 23.66 2.89 -5.38
CA SER A 156 25.11 2.67 -5.44
C SER A 156 25.60 2.30 -6.85
N TYR A 157 24.72 1.73 -7.69
CA TYR A 157 25.01 1.43 -9.09
C TYR A 157 25.06 2.66 -10.00
N TYR A 158 24.65 3.83 -9.50
CA TYR A 158 24.58 5.08 -10.26
C TYR A 158 25.62 6.07 -9.74
N PRO A 159 26.76 6.28 -10.42
CA PRO A 159 27.90 7.00 -9.83
C PRO A 159 27.71 8.52 -9.73
N THR A 160 26.92 9.14 -10.61
CA THR A 160 26.73 10.60 -10.61
C THR A 160 25.41 11.03 -9.97
N ILE A 161 25.36 12.27 -9.48
CA ILE A 161 24.14 12.86 -8.91
C ILE A 161 23.04 12.94 -9.97
N GLU A 162 23.36 13.26 -11.24
CA GLU A 162 22.36 13.26 -12.30
C GLU A 162 21.80 11.86 -12.54
N ALA A 163 22.66 10.83 -12.57
CA ALA A 163 22.23 9.44 -12.75
C ALA A 163 21.33 8.96 -11.61
N LYS A 164 21.69 9.27 -10.36
CA LYS A 164 20.84 8.98 -9.17
C LYS A 164 19.51 9.69 -9.24
N THR A 165 19.50 10.97 -9.60
CA THR A 165 18.28 11.77 -9.73
C THR A 165 17.36 11.19 -10.81
N GLY A 166 17.92 10.81 -11.96
CA GLY A 166 17.18 10.12 -13.03
C GLY A 166 16.62 8.77 -12.58
N ARG A 167 17.39 7.99 -11.81
CA ARG A 167 16.92 6.73 -11.22
C ARG A 167 15.77 6.95 -10.24
N LEU A 168 15.87 7.93 -9.36
CA LEU A 168 14.80 8.25 -8.40
C LEU A 168 13.52 8.73 -9.10
N GLN A 169 13.64 9.50 -10.18
CA GLN A 169 12.49 9.90 -11.00
C GLN A 169 11.82 8.68 -11.67
N PHE A 170 12.61 7.73 -12.16
CA PHE A 170 12.09 6.47 -12.69
C PHE A 170 11.39 5.64 -11.58
N LEU A 171 12.02 5.49 -10.41
CA LEU A 171 11.44 4.77 -9.28
C LEU A 171 10.14 5.43 -8.80
N SER A 172 10.05 6.76 -8.81
CA SER A 172 8.82 7.49 -8.45
C SER A 172 7.60 7.02 -9.25
N GLN A 173 7.78 6.64 -10.53
CA GLN A 173 6.71 6.10 -11.37
C GLN A 173 6.28 4.70 -10.90
N LYS A 174 7.22 3.86 -10.47
CA LYS A 174 6.94 2.51 -9.95
C LYS A 174 6.30 2.55 -8.57
N PHE A 175 6.73 3.47 -7.71
CA PHE A 175 6.20 3.65 -6.36
C PHE A 175 4.83 4.37 -6.33
N SER A 176 4.45 5.05 -7.41
CA SER A 176 3.23 5.88 -7.48
C SER A 176 3.21 7.06 -6.50
N TYR A 177 4.37 7.45 -5.99
CA TYR A 177 4.60 8.63 -5.16
C TYR A 177 6.02 9.16 -5.40
N PRO A 178 6.28 10.46 -5.16
CA PRO A 178 7.57 11.04 -5.48
C PRO A 178 8.67 10.52 -4.56
N ILE A 179 9.83 10.27 -5.16
CA ILE A 179 11.09 9.96 -4.48
C ILE A 179 12.13 10.94 -5.02
N GLN A 180 12.68 11.77 -4.16
CA GLN A 180 13.54 12.87 -4.59
C GLN A 180 14.59 13.23 -3.54
N ILE A 181 15.74 13.69 -4.00
CA ILE A 181 16.77 14.28 -3.15
C ILE A 181 16.36 15.72 -2.85
N ARG A 182 16.39 16.10 -1.58
CA ARG A 182 16.10 17.46 -1.12
C ARG A 182 17.18 17.93 -0.14
N PRO A 183 17.49 19.23 -0.07
CA PRO A 183 18.32 19.77 0.99
C PRO A 183 17.67 19.49 2.36
N ILE A 184 18.49 19.06 3.33
CA ILE A 184 18.00 18.66 4.66
C ILE A 184 17.21 19.77 5.35
N ASP A 185 17.64 21.01 5.21
CA ASP A 185 17.00 22.20 5.80
C ASP A 185 15.61 22.48 5.21
N SER A 186 15.33 22.01 3.99
CA SER A 186 14.05 22.26 3.29
C SER A 186 12.91 21.34 3.72
N VAL A 187 13.22 20.29 4.49
CA VAL A 187 12.27 19.26 4.91
C VAL A 187 11.58 19.62 6.23
N GLY A 188 12.18 20.52 7.02
CA GLY A 188 11.65 20.96 8.31
C GLY A 188 11.84 19.92 9.42
N LEU A 189 12.99 19.23 9.42
CA LEU A 189 13.34 18.25 10.46
C LEU A 189 13.81 18.95 11.74
N ASP A 190 13.42 18.40 12.89
CA ASP A 190 13.98 18.84 14.17
C ASP A 190 15.39 18.27 14.43
N SER A 191 16.09 18.78 15.44
CA SER A 191 17.47 18.37 15.75
C SER A 191 17.60 16.88 16.11
N SER A 192 16.58 16.29 16.72
CA SER A 192 16.56 14.87 17.05
C SER A 192 16.38 14.01 15.80
N GLN A 193 15.53 14.43 14.87
CA GLN A 193 15.32 13.79 13.57
C GLN A 193 16.57 13.88 12.69
N ILE A 194 17.22 15.04 12.63
CA ILE A 194 18.51 15.19 11.92
C ILE A 194 19.57 14.25 12.50
N ALA A 195 19.66 14.14 13.83
CA ALA A 195 20.59 13.23 14.47
C ALA A 195 20.30 11.75 14.15
N ARG A 196 19.03 11.37 13.97
CA ARG A 196 18.62 10.02 13.52
C ARG A 196 19.04 9.77 12.08
N ILE A 197 18.76 10.70 11.16
CA ILE A 197 19.17 10.58 9.76
C ILE A 197 20.69 10.41 9.65
N ARG A 198 21.48 11.15 10.44
CA ARG A 198 22.95 11.00 10.48
C ARG A 198 23.46 9.66 11.02
N ARG A 199 22.58 8.86 11.65
CA ARG A 199 22.87 7.48 12.07
C ARG A 199 22.23 6.44 11.14
N ASP A 200 21.87 6.87 9.92
CA ASP A 200 21.16 6.05 8.92
C ASP A 200 19.82 5.48 9.44
N GLU A 201 19.22 6.15 10.42
CA GLU A 201 17.89 5.81 10.91
C GLU A 201 16.84 6.60 10.12
N PRO A 202 15.89 5.93 9.45
CA PRO A 202 14.83 6.61 8.71
C PRO A 202 13.91 7.38 9.67
N VAL A 203 13.45 8.55 9.24
CA VAL A 203 12.48 9.37 9.98
C VAL A 203 11.14 9.35 9.26
N ILE A 204 10.08 9.10 10.02
CA ILE A 204 8.70 9.14 9.52
C ILE A 204 8.13 10.52 9.84
N LEU A 205 7.68 11.23 8.81
CA LEU A 205 6.97 12.48 8.92
C LEU A 205 5.49 12.24 8.70
N TYR A 206 4.70 12.56 9.72
CA TYR A 206 3.25 12.60 9.65
C TYR A 206 2.86 14.04 9.36
N LYS A 207 2.15 14.25 8.25
CA LYS A 207 1.49 15.52 7.97
C LYS A 207 -0.01 15.26 7.99
N ASP A 208 -0.67 15.83 8.98
CA ASP A 208 -2.11 15.99 8.92
C ASP A 208 -2.38 17.01 7.82
N GLY A 209 -3.14 16.61 6.79
CA GLY A 209 -3.61 17.55 5.80
C GLY A 209 -4.44 18.64 6.48
N ASP A 210 -4.40 19.86 5.96
CA ASP A 210 -5.09 21.06 6.48
C ASP A 210 -6.64 20.97 6.39
N GLY A 211 -7.20 19.77 6.35
CA GLY A 211 -8.61 19.47 6.22
C GLY A 211 -8.93 17.98 6.44
N ILE A 212 -10.22 17.71 6.64
CA ILE A 212 -10.83 16.49 7.20
C ILE A 212 -10.41 15.14 6.57
N GLN A 213 -9.60 15.03 5.50
CA GLN A 213 -9.64 13.82 4.65
C GLN A 213 -8.37 13.05 4.31
N ASN A 214 -7.13 13.57 4.35
CA ASN A 214 -5.95 12.75 4.00
C ASN A 214 -4.79 12.97 4.97
N SER A 215 -4.52 11.97 5.82
CA SER A 215 -3.25 11.85 6.54
C SER A 215 -2.16 11.41 5.58
N LEU A 216 -1.07 12.17 5.52
CA LEU A 216 0.06 11.91 4.64
C LEU A 216 1.23 11.39 5.47
N ILE A 217 1.89 10.36 4.96
CA ILE A 217 3.16 9.87 5.52
C ILE A 217 4.27 10.14 4.52
N SER A 218 5.40 10.65 4.98
CA SER A 218 6.63 10.68 4.20
C SER A 218 7.75 10.03 5.00
N PHE A 219 8.64 9.33 4.30
CA PHE A 219 9.85 8.78 4.89
C PHE A 219 11.04 9.60 4.43
N VAL A 220 11.89 9.98 5.37
CA VAL A 220 13.11 10.72 5.09
C VAL A 220 14.28 9.82 5.47
N VAL A 221 15.24 9.71 4.56
CA VAL A 221 16.38 8.84 4.72
C VAL A 221 17.67 9.58 4.35
N ALA A 222 18.79 9.11 4.90
CA ALA A 222 20.09 9.67 4.59
C ALA A 222 20.37 9.59 3.09
N SER A 223 21.02 10.62 2.56
CA SER A 223 21.67 10.57 1.26
C SER A 223 23.17 10.40 1.48
N GLU A 224 23.90 9.97 0.46
CA GLU A 224 25.37 9.97 0.50
C GLU A 224 25.98 11.38 0.63
N VAL A 225 25.18 12.42 0.34
CA VAL A 225 25.58 13.81 0.53
C VAL A 225 25.00 14.32 1.85
N ASP A 226 25.86 14.66 2.81
CA ASP A 226 25.49 15.06 4.18
C ASP A 226 24.49 16.23 4.27
N THR A 227 24.49 17.13 3.29
CA THR A 227 23.58 18.29 3.23
C THR A 227 22.22 17.97 2.60
N SER A 228 22.01 16.73 2.18
CA SER A 228 20.85 16.29 1.42
C SER A 228 20.24 15.04 2.04
N VAL A 229 18.95 14.88 1.82
CA VAL A 229 18.17 13.72 2.26
C VAL A 229 17.31 13.23 1.11
N ILE A 230 17.01 11.94 1.10
CA ILE A 230 16.04 11.38 0.16
C ILE A 230 14.69 11.38 0.85
N VAL A 231 13.71 12.02 0.22
CA VAL A 231 12.33 12.07 0.69
C VAL A 231 11.49 11.13 -0.18
N ILE A 232 10.85 10.17 0.48
CA ILE A 232 9.96 9.16 -0.11
C ILE A 232 8.54 9.52 0.32
N GLY A 233 7.70 9.93 -0.63
CA GLY A 233 6.35 10.42 -0.36
C GLY A 233 6.17 11.90 -0.69
N PRO A 234 4.96 12.45 -0.51
CA PRO A 234 3.93 11.97 0.40
C PRO A 234 3.19 10.72 -0.09
N ILE A 235 2.82 9.86 0.86
CA ILE A 235 2.02 8.65 0.67
C ILE A 235 0.67 8.90 1.36
N ASP A 236 -0.41 8.82 0.59
CA ASP A 236 -1.76 8.91 1.13
C ASP A 236 -2.08 7.67 1.98
N LEU A 237 -2.52 7.88 3.22
CA LEU A 237 -3.12 6.78 3.99
C LEU A 237 -4.48 6.37 3.41
N PHE A 238 -4.82 5.10 3.60
CA PHE A 238 -6.12 4.59 3.14
C PHE A 238 -7.28 5.28 3.87
N ASN A 239 -8.07 6.05 3.12
CA ASN A 239 -9.29 6.66 3.62
C ASN A 239 -10.48 5.70 3.43
N TRP A 240 -11.04 5.19 4.53
CA TRP A 240 -12.21 4.30 4.52
C TRP A 240 -13.50 4.98 4.05
N PHE A 241 -13.62 6.30 4.24
CA PHE A 241 -14.84 7.07 4.00
C PHE A 241 -14.54 8.40 3.29
N PRO A 242 -14.01 8.38 2.06
CA PRO A 242 -13.77 9.62 1.32
C PRO A 242 -15.11 10.25 0.93
N LEU A 243 -15.18 11.59 0.91
CA LEU A 243 -16.44 12.32 0.66
C LEU A 243 -17.12 11.91 -0.65
N ASN A 244 -16.34 11.64 -1.69
CA ASN A 244 -16.86 11.20 -2.98
C ASN A 244 -17.57 9.84 -2.89
N LEU A 245 -17.09 8.91 -2.06
CA LEU A 245 -17.76 7.62 -1.81
C LEU A 245 -19.08 7.86 -1.06
N ILE A 246 -19.04 8.64 0.02
CA ILE A 246 -20.24 8.97 0.81
C ILE A 246 -21.28 9.64 -0.08
N ALA A 247 -20.91 10.68 -0.83
CA ALA A 247 -21.82 11.40 -1.72
C ALA A 247 -22.40 10.49 -2.80
N SER A 248 -21.60 9.59 -3.39
CA SER A 248 -22.08 8.62 -4.38
C SER A 248 -23.09 7.63 -3.79
N VAL A 249 -22.81 7.09 -2.60
CA VAL A 249 -23.71 6.15 -1.92
C VAL A 249 -25.00 6.86 -1.51
N VAL A 250 -24.92 8.08 -0.97
CA VAL A 250 -26.11 8.89 -0.65
C VAL A 250 -26.95 9.14 -1.89
N LEU A 251 -26.34 9.52 -3.02
CA LEU A 251 -27.05 9.73 -4.28
C LEU A 251 -27.75 8.45 -4.77
N ILE A 252 -27.06 7.30 -4.71
CA ILE A 252 -27.63 6.00 -5.10
C ILE A 252 -28.80 5.63 -4.19
N CYS A 253 -28.66 5.83 -2.88
CA CYS A 253 -29.72 5.58 -1.90
C CYS A 253 -30.93 6.50 -2.11
N LEU A 254 -30.71 7.77 -2.44
CA LEU A 254 -31.79 8.72 -2.76
C LEU A 254 -32.56 8.32 -4.02
N LEU A 255 -31.91 7.70 -5.01
CA LEU A 255 -32.57 7.19 -6.22
C LEU A 255 -33.35 5.89 -5.98
N LEU A 256 -33.11 5.22 -4.84
CA LEU A 256 -33.74 3.96 -4.46
C LEU A 256 -35.09 4.18 -3.72
N ILE A 257 -35.31 5.40 -3.23
CA ILE A 257 -36.52 5.86 -2.54
C ILE A 257 -37.45 6.54 -3.55
#